data_AF-A0A3A8U9S0-F1
#
_entry.id   AF-A0A3A8U9S0-F1
#
_cell.length_a   1.000
_cell.length_b   1.000
_cell.length_c   1.000
_cell.angle_alpha   90.00
_cell.angle_beta   90.00
_cell.angle_gamma   90.00
#
_symmetry.space_group_name_H-M   'P 1'
#
loop_
_entity.id
_entity.type
_entity.pdbx_description
1 polymer ?
#
loop_
_entity_poly.entity_id
_entity_poly.type
_entity_poly.pdbx_seq_one_letter_code
_entity_poly.pdbx_strand_id
1 'polypeptide(L)'
;MSMSDIKRSILKNQFDDYEEPEDYDSEPPKPVDDFYIIGKCLGRYNGPGGNVTVPEGITEIEYGTFQSRDSVTGITIPKSVIRISPGTLQDCMNLSEIRVDAENPCYCVINGLLLERDGTVLHSCPPTTSGVLKIPKSVTEIGEKAFAFCSGLTDIIIPESVTRIGDEAFASCSGLTDIIIPESVTRIGDGAFAHCSGLTSVAIPKYTTHIGWLAFWGTNLTRIVIPENVAKIADGAFNGCTTLSEIQVDAGNSFYCIINGLLLSRDGSVLYQCPPATSGVLTIPESVVKIADGAFSACKGLTGVIIPEGVTRIGEYAFADCTGLTHVNIPEGVTWISEDAFAGCTSLINVTVPKSVVYIGDGAFENTGLAEETIQAAYDQAEETDLESMTWNDFPDWEPLAESMMQNDLSDNEDEDYS
;
A
#
# COMPACT_ATOMS: atom_id res chain seq x y z
N MET A 1 -13.01 -11.20 17.39
CA MET A 1 -11.62 -10.70 17.49
C MET A 1 -11.67 -9.19 17.70
N SER A 2 -10.69 -8.58 18.38
CA SER A 2 -10.64 -7.11 18.44
C SER A 2 -10.22 -6.55 17.07
N MET A 3 -10.62 -5.32 16.73
CA MET A 3 -10.20 -4.65 15.48
C MET A 3 -8.67 -4.61 15.34
N SER A 4 -7.94 -4.61 16.45
CA SER A 4 -6.47 -4.71 16.49
C SER A 4 -5.93 -6.11 16.13
N ASP A 5 -6.68 -7.18 16.42
CA ASP A 5 -6.31 -8.55 16.05
C ASP A 5 -6.67 -8.85 14.59
N ILE A 6 -7.75 -8.26 14.07
CA ILE A 6 -8.11 -8.29 12.65
C ILE A 6 -7.11 -7.45 11.84
N LYS A 7 -6.71 -6.26 12.32
CA LYS A 7 -5.65 -5.45 11.69
C LYS A 7 -4.29 -6.17 11.62
N ARG A 8 -3.92 -6.91 12.66
CA ARG A 8 -2.74 -7.79 12.61
C ARG A 8 -2.92 -8.98 11.70
N SER A 9 -4.13 -9.53 11.59
CA SER A 9 -4.42 -10.69 10.74
C SER A 9 -4.50 -10.33 9.26
N ILE A 10 -5.03 -9.15 8.90
CA ILE A 10 -5.09 -8.68 7.51
C ILE A 10 -3.68 -8.34 7.00
N LEU A 11 -2.86 -7.65 7.81
CA LEU A 11 -1.42 -7.45 7.53
C LEU A 11 -0.60 -8.75 7.54
N LYS A 12 -1.13 -9.86 8.03
CA LYS A 12 -0.45 -11.17 8.05
C LYS A 12 -0.95 -12.11 6.96
N ASN A 13 -2.24 -12.03 6.62
CA ASN A 13 -2.90 -12.93 5.68
C ASN A 13 -2.99 -12.38 4.24
N GLN A 14 -2.75 -11.07 4.01
CA GLN A 14 -2.59 -10.50 2.65
C GLN A 14 -1.12 -10.46 2.18
N PHE A 15 -0.21 -11.08 2.93
CA PHE A 15 1.25 -11.05 2.68
C PHE A 15 1.90 -12.45 2.65
N ASP A 16 1.10 -13.52 2.63
CA ASP A 16 1.57 -14.92 2.58
C ASP A 16 1.54 -15.52 1.15
N ASP A 17 1.16 -14.77 0.11
CA ASP A 17 1.25 -15.23 -1.30
C ASP A 17 2.68 -15.09 -1.87
N TYR A 18 3.69 -15.35 -1.05
CA TYR A 18 4.95 -15.86 -1.57
C TYR A 18 4.78 -17.37 -1.70
N GLU A 19 4.37 -17.82 -2.89
CA GLU A 19 4.61 -19.20 -3.28
C GLU A 19 6.08 -19.52 -3.01
N GLU A 20 6.32 -20.58 -2.21
CA GLU A 20 7.65 -21.15 -2.06
C GLU A 20 8.24 -21.34 -3.46
N PRO A 21 9.42 -20.81 -3.79
CA PRO A 21 9.99 -21.05 -5.10
C PRO A 21 10.15 -22.56 -5.30
N GLU A 22 9.51 -23.07 -6.35
CA GLU A 22 9.55 -24.46 -6.75
C GLU A 22 11.00 -24.96 -6.86
N ASP A 23 11.20 -26.22 -6.46
CA ASP A 23 12.44 -26.97 -6.38
C ASP A 23 13.37 -26.75 -7.61
N TYR A 24 14.25 -25.74 -7.53
CA TYR A 24 15.47 -25.74 -8.33
C TYR A 24 16.51 -26.63 -7.65
N ASP A 25 16.73 -27.78 -8.27
CA ASP A 25 17.75 -28.82 -8.05
C ASP A 25 19.11 -28.28 -7.55
N SER A 26 19.17 -27.88 -6.28
CA SER A 26 20.33 -27.27 -5.63
C SER A 26 20.47 -27.81 -4.22
N GLU A 27 21.72 -28.04 -3.80
CA GLU A 27 22.08 -28.77 -2.57
C GLU A 27 21.21 -28.38 -1.37
N PRO A 28 20.81 -29.35 -0.52
CA PRO A 28 20.01 -29.06 0.66
C PRO A 28 20.72 -28.01 1.54
N PRO A 29 19.97 -27.02 2.03
CA PRO A 29 20.49 -25.91 2.82
C PRO A 29 21.29 -26.43 4.01
N LYS A 30 22.52 -25.94 4.17
CA LYS A 30 23.39 -26.30 5.29
C LYS A 30 23.16 -25.27 6.41
N PRO A 31 22.55 -25.62 7.55
CA PRO A 31 22.49 -24.74 8.70
C PRO A 31 23.91 -24.54 9.22
N VAL A 32 24.46 -23.35 9.03
CA VAL A 32 25.68 -22.89 9.69
C VAL A 32 25.24 -21.87 10.71
N ASP A 33 25.44 -22.17 12.00
CA ASP A 33 25.44 -21.20 13.10
C ASP A 33 24.40 -20.07 12.95
N ASP A 34 23.13 -20.40 13.21
CA ASP A 34 21.96 -19.49 13.21
C ASP A 34 21.41 -19.01 11.87
N PHE A 35 22.07 -19.32 10.75
CA PHE A 35 21.68 -18.85 9.41
C PHE A 35 21.28 -19.97 8.45
N TYR A 36 20.34 -19.65 7.58
CA TYR A 36 19.99 -20.40 6.39
C TYR A 36 20.66 -19.77 5.17
N ILE A 37 21.61 -20.50 4.57
CA ILE A 37 22.46 -20.01 3.49
C ILE A 37 22.33 -20.93 2.28
N ILE A 38 22.07 -20.34 1.12
CA ILE A 38 22.12 -21.02 -0.19
C ILE A 38 23.28 -20.42 -0.98
N GLY A 39 24.33 -21.19 -1.21
CA GLY A 39 25.54 -20.69 -1.87
C GLY A 39 26.19 -19.52 -1.12
N LYS A 40 26.08 -18.30 -1.66
CA LYS A 40 26.57 -17.05 -1.06
C LYS A 40 25.46 -16.07 -0.67
N CYS A 41 24.21 -16.54 -0.71
CA CYS A 41 23.03 -15.77 -0.40
C CYS A 41 22.53 -16.15 1.00
N LEU A 42 22.27 -15.13 1.81
CA LEU A 42 21.73 -15.29 3.14
C LEU A 42 20.22 -15.14 3.08
N GLY A 43 19.51 -16.26 3.21
CA GLY A 43 18.06 -16.30 3.04
C GLY A 43 17.30 -15.98 4.34
N ARG A 44 17.70 -16.58 5.48
CA ARG A 44 16.96 -16.43 6.74
C ARG A 44 17.86 -16.49 7.97
N TYR A 45 17.54 -15.69 8.99
CA TYR A 45 18.13 -15.77 10.33
C TYR A 45 17.17 -16.39 11.35
N ASN A 46 17.63 -17.42 12.07
CA ASN A 46 16.87 -18.12 13.11
C ASN A 46 17.60 -18.16 14.47
N GLY A 47 18.63 -17.32 14.64
CA GLY A 47 19.43 -17.30 15.85
C GLY A 47 18.77 -16.64 17.06
N PRO A 48 19.48 -16.61 18.20
CA PRO A 48 18.96 -16.12 19.47
C PRO A 48 18.74 -14.59 19.51
N GLY A 49 19.21 -13.84 18.52
CA GLY A 49 19.18 -12.38 18.47
C GLY A 49 20.43 -11.73 19.06
N GLY A 50 20.28 -10.50 19.57
CA GLY A 50 21.38 -9.67 20.06
C GLY A 50 22.10 -8.94 18.94
N ASN A 51 23.42 -8.82 19.04
CA ASN A 51 24.24 -8.24 17.97
C ASN A 51 24.66 -9.35 17.01
N VAL A 52 24.08 -9.33 15.82
CA VAL A 52 24.30 -10.33 14.78
C VAL A 52 25.36 -9.85 13.82
N THR A 53 26.32 -10.71 13.48
CA THR A 53 27.32 -10.45 12.44
C THR A 53 27.04 -11.38 11.28
N VAL A 54 26.79 -10.81 10.10
CA VAL A 54 26.62 -11.60 8.88
C VAL A 54 27.96 -12.29 8.56
N PRO A 55 27.95 -13.61 8.25
CA PRO A 55 29.19 -14.35 8.00
C PRO A 55 30.00 -13.80 6.82
N GLU A 56 31.33 -13.80 6.95
CA GLU A 56 32.23 -13.50 5.84
C GLU A 56 32.05 -14.49 4.68
N GLY A 57 32.09 -13.98 3.45
CA GLY A 57 31.91 -14.77 2.23
C GLY A 57 30.48 -14.74 1.66
N ILE A 58 29.50 -14.30 2.46
CA ILE A 58 28.16 -13.94 1.98
C ILE A 58 28.25 -12.71 1.09
N THR A 59 27.67 -12.78 -0.10
CA THR A 59 27.65 -11.68 -1.07
C THR A 59 26.31 -10.98 -1.15
N GLU A 60 25.24 -11.64 -0.72
CA GLU A 60 23.87 -11.13 -0.79
C GLU A 60 23.10 -11.43 0.49
N ILE A 61 22.31 -10.45 0.92
CA ILE A 61 21.27 -10.63 1.94
C ILE A 61 19.92 -10.48 1.25
N GLU A 62 19.10 -11.51 1.33
CA GLU A 62 17.83 -11.60 0.60
C GLU A 62 16.72 -10.80 1.30
N TYR A 63 15.59 -10.69 0.59
CA TYR A 63 14.39 -10.07 1.15
C TYR A 63 13.95 -10.85 2.40
N GLY A 64 13.53 -10.13 3.43
CA GLY A 64 12.97 -10.72 4.63
C GLY A 64 13.94 -11.48 5.55
N THR A 65 15.25 -11.52 5.28
CA THR A 65 16.22 -12.32 6.05
C THR A 65 16.14 -12.12 7.57
N PHE A 66 15.95 -10.87 8.02
CA PHE A 66 15.79 -10.52 9.43
C PHE A 66 14.36 -10.05 9.76
N GLN A 67 13.38 -10.25 8.88
CA GLN A 67 12.03 -9.74 9.09
C GLN A 67 11.40 -10.25 10.39
N SER A 68 10.78 -9.33 11.13
CA SER A 68 10.12 -9.58 12.42
C SER A 68 11.02 -10.27 13.45
N ARG A 69 12.35 -10.09 13.35
CA ARG A 69 13.32 -10.63 14.32
C ARG A 69 13.57 -9.63 15.44
N ASP A 70 12.55 -9.41 16.28
CA ASP A 70 12.61 -8.49 17.42
C ASP A 70 13.73 -8.80 18.42
N SER A 71 14.27 -10.02 18.42
CA SER A 71 15.41 -10.36 19.28
C SER A 71 16.71 -9.71 18.80
N VAL A 72 16.82 -9.27 17.55
CA VAL A 72 18.01 -8.62 16.99
C VAL A 72 18.07 -7.16 17.46
N THR A 73 19.20 -6.79 18.05
CA THR A 73 19.45 -5.45 18.61
C THR A 73 20.51 -4.67 17.84
N GLY A 74 21.35 -5.37 17.07
CA GLY A 74 22.34 -4.78 16.17
C GLY A 74 22.73 -5.74 15.05
N ILE A 75 23.11 -5.20 13.89
CA ILE A 75 23.64 -5.99 12.76
C ILE A 75 24.99 -5.46 12.30
N THR A 76 25.91 -6.36 11.95
CA THR A 76 27.20 -6.04 11.34
C THR A 76 27.30 -6.70 9.97
N ILE A 77 27.49 -5.87 8.94
CA ILE A 77 27.59 -6.27 7.54
C ILE A 77 29.08 -6.34 7.14
N PRO A 78 29.60 -7.52 6.74
CA PRO A 78 30.99 -7.71 6.37
C PRO A 78 31.29 -7.12 4.99
N LYS A 79 32.58 -7.04 4.63
CA LYS A 79 33.01 -6.50 3.33
C LYS A 79 32.61 -7.35 2.13
N SER A 80 32.28 -8.63 2.34
CA SER A 80 31.89 -9.53 1.26
C SER A 80 30.50 -9.25 0.70
N VAL A 81 29.62 -8.60 1.48
CA VAL A 81 28.25 -8.29 1.08
C VAL A 81 28.26 -7.14 0.07
N ILE A 82 27.74 -7.42 -1.12
CA ILE A 82 27.62 -6.46 -2.22
C ILE A 82 26.17 -6.16 -2.61
N ARG A 83 25.20 -6.99 -2.16
CA ARG A 83 23.77 -6.78 -2.39
C ARG A 83 22.98 -6.97 -1.09
N ILE A 84 22.10 -6.03 -0.80
CA ILE A 84 21.13 -6.10 0.31
C ILE A 84 19.77 -5.79 -0.29
N SER A 85 18.83 -6.72 -0.15
CA SER A 85 17.48 -6.53 -0.64
C SER A 85 16.75 -5.45 0.19
N PRO A 86 15.79 -4.72 -0.39
CA PRO A 86 14.92 -3.85 0.40
C PRO A 86 14.19 -4.63 1.49
N GLY A 87 13.80 -3.96 2.57
CA GLY A 87 13.05 -4.61 3.65
C GLY A 87 13.79 -5.71 4.43
N THR A 88 15.07 -6.00 4.16
CA THR A 88 15.85 -7.02 4.90
C THR A 88 15.78 -6.86 6.42
N LEU A 89 15.69 -5.61 6.93
CA LEU A 89 15.64 -5.26 8.35
C LEU A 89 14.22 -4.83 8.82
N GLN A 90 13.18 -5.13 8.05
CA GLN A 90 11.81 -4.76 8.37
C GLN A 90 11.35 -5.39 9.68
N ASP A 91 10.58 -4.63 10.47
CA ASP A 91 9.94 -5.09 11.72
C ASP A 91 10.94 -5.68 12.73
N CYS A 92 12.21 -5.27 12.68
CA CYS A 92 13.19 -5.56 13.72
C CYS A 92 13.04 -4.53 14.87
N MET A 93 11.98 -4.62 15.68
CA MET A 93 11.53 -3.51 16.53
C MET A 93 12.53 -3.08 17.62
N ASN A 94 13.50 -3.93 17.97
CA ASN A 94 14.55 -3.63 18.93
C ASN A 94 15.92 -3.34 18.29
N LEU A 95 16.01 -3.32 16.95
CA LEU A 95 17.25 -2.99 16.25
C LEU A 95 17.60 -1.52 16.51
N SER A 96 18.79 -1.32 17.06
CA SER A 96 19.30 0.00 17.48
C SER A 96 20.59 0.40 16.77
N GLU A 97 21.21 -0.53 16.07
CA GLU A 97 22.51 -0.27 15.48
C GLU A 97 22.76 -1.10 14.23
N ILE A 98 23.21 -0.41 13.18
CA ILE A 98 23.72 -1.04 11.96
C ILE A 98 25.20 -0.67 11.86
N ARG A 99 26.04 -1.67 11.61
CA ARG A 99 27.47 -1.52 11.33
C ARG A 99 27.77 -2.10 9.96
N VAL A 100 28.68 -1.46 9.24
CA VAL A 100 29.22 -1.96 7.99
C VAL A 100 30.74 -1.96 8.11
N ASP A 101 31.39 -3.02 7.66
CA ASP A 101 32.85 -3.09 7.57
C ASP A 101 33.40 -1.89 6.79
N ALA A 102 34.47 -1.26 7.30
CA ALA A 102 35.04 -0.06 6.70
C ALA A 102 35.54 -0.29 5.25
N GLU A 103 35.95 -1.52 4.93
CA GLU A 103 36.39 -1.97 3.61
C GLU A 103 35.23 -2.44 2.71
N ASN A 104 33.97 -2.41 3.17
CA ASN A 104 32.84 -2.80 2.32
C ASN A 104 32.75 -1.87 1.08
N PRO A 105 32.71 -2.44 -0.13
CA PRO A 105 32.75 -1.66 -1.37
C PRO A 105 31.41 -1.03 -1.74
N CYS A 106 30.29 -1.54 -1.22
CA CYS A 106 28.93 -1.21 -1.68
C CYS A 106 28.11 -0.45 -0.64
N TYR A 107 28.42 -0.57 0.65
CA TYR A 107 27.64 0.04 1.72
C TYR A 107 28.49 0.83 2.71
N CYS A 108 27.84 1.76 3.39
CA CYS A 108 28.42 2.47 4.53
C CYS A 108 27.32 2.83 5.54
N VAL A 109 27.75 3.27 6.72
CA VAL A 109 26.85 3.83 7.74
C VAL A 109 27.16 5.29 7.96
N ILE A 110 26.17 6.16 7.77
CA ILE A 110 26.28 7.60 8.02
C ILE A 110 25.17 7.99 8.98
N ASN A 111 25.52 8.56 10.14
CA ASN A 111 24.57 8.94 11.20
C ASN A 111 23.65 7.78 11.66
N GLY A 112 24.16 6.54 11.67
CA GLY A 112 23.39 5.35 12.04
C GLY A 112 22.47 4.80 10.94
N LEU A 113 22.48 5.42 9.76
CA LEU A 113 21.68 5.01 8.59
C LEU A 113 22.55 4.14 7.68
N LEU A 114 21.97 3.07 7.14
CA LEU A 114 22.59 2.25 6.11
C LEU A 114 22.39 2.90 4.74
N LEU A 115 23.49 3.22 4.06
CA LEU A 115 23.49 3.83 2.73
C LEU A 115 24.35 3.00 1.76
N GLU A 116 24.13 3.21 0.47
CA GLU A 116 25.14 2.88 -0.55
C GLU A 116 26.47 3.58 -0.24
N ARG A 117 27.57 3.01 -0.74
CA ARG A 117 28.93 3.48 -0.43
C ARG A 117 29.18 4.91 -0.89
N ASP A 118 28.54 5.33 -1.98
CA ASP A 118 28.63 6.70 -2.48
C ASP A 118 27.72 7.69 -1.73
N GLY A 119 26.87 7.18 -0.83
CA GLY A 119 25.94 7.96 0.00
C GLY A 119 24.71 8.48 -0.73
N THR A 120 24.38 7.96 -1.92
CA THR A 120 23.26 8.45 -2.75
C THR A 120 21.94 7.76 -2.44
N VAL A 121 21.95 6.48 -2.06
CA VAL A 121 20.74 5.72 -1.71
C VAL A 121 20.74 5.37 -0.22
N LEU A 122 19.64 5.66 0.46
CA LEU A 122 19.42 5.26 1.86
C LEU A 122 18.58 3.97 1.90
N HIS A 123 19.15 2.90 2.42
CA HIS A 123 18.51 1.58 2.46
C HIS A 123 17.71 1.34 3.73
N SER A 124 18.25 1.72 4.90
CA SER A 124 17.59 1.37 6.15
C SER A 124 18.02 2.26 7.33
N CYS A 125 17.09 2.44 8.25
CA CYS A 125 17.22 3.09 9.53
C CYS A 125 16.80 2.10 10.63
N PRO A 126 17.52 2.03 11.76
CA PRO A 126 17.07 1.21 12.90
C PRO A 126 15.70 1.67 13.40
N PRO A 127 14.68 0.80 13.56
CA PRO A 127 13.32 1.17 14.01
C PRO A 127 13.25 1.85 15.38
N THR A 128 14.27 1.66 16.23
CA THR A 128 14.38 2.35 17.53
C THR A 128 14.84 3.81 17.41
N THR A 129 15.15 4.29 16.21
CA THR A 129 15.52 5.69 15.96
C THR A 129 14.38 6.60 16.39
N SER A 130 14.72 7.63 17.18
CA SER A 130 13.73 8.51 17.78
C SER A 130 14.15 9.98 17.77
N GLY A 131 13.15 10.86 17.90
CA GLY A 131 13.35 12.31 17.90
C GLY A 131 13.50 12.87 16.48
N VAL A 132 14.42 13.84 16.32
CA VAL A 132 14.64 14.55 15.05
C VAL A 132 15.80 13.92 14.29
N LEU A 133 15.56 13.47 13.05
CA LEU A 133 16.60 12.91 12.19
C LEU A 133 16.93 13.84 11.02
N LYS A 134 18.21 13.88 10.62
CA LYS A 134 18.70 14.60 9.45
C LYS A 134 19.30 13.63 8.44
N ILE A 135 18.68 13.50 7.27
CA ILE A 135 19.22 12.68 6.18
C ILE A 135 20.45 13.38 5.57
N PRO A 136 21.54 12.65 5.24
CA PRO A 136 22.72 13.23 4.61
C PRO A 136 22.42 13.91 3.26
N LYS A 137 23.03 15.07 3.01
CA LYS A 137 22.80 15.88 1.79
C LYS A 137 23.18 15.22 0.46
N SER A 138 23.89 14.10 0.50
CA SER A 138 24.25 13.32 -0.68
C SER A 138 23.11 12.42 -1.16
N VAL A 139 22.13 12.13 -0.29
CA VAL A 139 21.05 11.19 -0.58
C VAL A 139 20.14 11.75 -1.66
N THR A 140 19.97 10.99 -2.73
CA THR A 140 19.07 11.28 -3.85
C THR A 140 17.82 10.39 -3.86
N GLU A 141 17.87 9.26 -3.14
CA GLU A 141 16.78 8.27 -3.06
C GLU A 141 16.65 7.74 -1.64
N ILE A 142 15.42 7.77 -1.11
CA ILE A 142 15.04 7.03 0.10
C ILE A 142 14.47 5.70 -0.38
N GLY A 143 15.16 4.60 -0.08
CA GLY A 143 14.79 3.27 -0.55
C GLY A 143 13.51 2.72 0.08
N GLU A 144 13.04 1.61 -0.47
CA GLU A 144 11.88 0.88 0.05
C GLU A 144 12.08 0.49 1.53
N LYS A 145 11.04 0.72 2.34
CA LYS A 145 10.99 0.40 3.79
C LYS A 145 12.09 1.04 4.63
N ALA A 146 12.78 2.06 4.12
CA ALA A 146 13.98 2.59 4.76
C ALA A 146 13.79 3.10 6.20
N PHE A 147 12.64 3.70 6.51
CA PHE A 147 12.24 4.15 7.85
C PHE A 147 11.01 3.40 8.37
N ALA A 148 10.61 2.28 7.76
CA ALA A 148 9.43 1.55 8.18
C ALA A 148 9.51 1.21 9.68
N PHE A 149 8.40 1.39 10.40
CA PHE A 149 8.25 1.15 11.83
C PHE A 149 9.11 2.03 12.77
N CYS A 150 9.72 3.11 12.28
CA CYS A 150 10.39 4.13 13.12
C CYS A 150 9.37 4.96 13.94
N SER A 151 8.61 4.31 14.82
CA SER A 151 7.50 4.92 15.58
C SER A 151 7.93 6.02 16.56
N GLY A 152 9.22 6.03 16.97
CA GLY A 152 9.79 7.07 17.81
C GLY A 152 10.26 8.32 17.05
N LEU A 153 10.31 8.29 15.72
CA LEU A 153 10.73 9.41 14.88
C LEU A 153 9.65 10.50 14.91
N THR A 154 9.98 11.67 15.42
CA THR A 154 9.03 12.78 15.58
C THR A 154 9.12 13.82 14.47
N ASP A 155 10.29 13.93 13.84
CA ASP A 155 10.57 14.87 12.75
C ASP A 155 11.73 14.35 11.89
N ILE A 156 11.70 14.65 10.60
CA ILE A 156 12.76 14.29 9.66
C ILE A 156 13.05 15.42 8.67
N ILE A 157 14.33 15.74 8.51
CA ILE A 157 14.80 16.71 7.54
C ILE A 157 15.33 15.96 6.33
N ILE A 158 14.55 15.98 5.25
CA ILE A 158 14.88 15.42 3.94
C ILE A 158 15.59 16.49 3.10
N PRO A 159 16.77 16.23 2.50
CA PRO A 159 17.48 17.21 1.68
C PRO A 159 16.87 17.36 0.27
N GLU A 160 17.03 18.55 -0.31
CA GLU A 160 16.62 18.91 -1.69
C GLU A 160 17.29 18.08 -2.81
N SER A 161 18.24 17.20 -2.47
CA SER A 161 18.81 16.23 -3.40
C SER A 161 17.89 15.03 -3.63
N VAL A 162 16.95 14.76 -2.72
CA VAL A 162 16.05 13.60 -2.81
C VAL A 162 15.03 13.81 -3.93
N THR A 163 14.99 12.89 -4.88
CA THR A 163 14.06 12.93 -6.02
C THR A 163 12.99 11.84 -5.96
N ARG A 164 13.19 10.81 -5.13
CA ARG A 164 12.35 9.63 -5.00
C ARG A 164 12.20 9.21 -3.54
N ILE A 165 10.96 8.95 -3.14
CA ILE A 165 10.62 8.25 -1.90
C ILE A 165 10.07 6.89 -2.31
N GLY A 166 10.78 5.83 -1.93
CA GLY A 166 10.45 4.45 -2.25
C GLY A 166 9.21 3.93 -1.54
N ASP A 167 8.83 2.71 -1.89
CA ASP A 167 7.63 2.06 -1.39
C ASP A 167 7.78 1.78 0.12
N GLU A 168 6.72 2.01 0.89
CA GLU A 168 6.67 1.86 2.35
C GLU A 168 7.79 2.62 3.12
N ALA A 169 8.45 3.60 2.50
CA ALA A 169 9.65 4.22 3.04
C ALA A 169 9.48 4.76 4.47
N PHE A 170 8.32 5.27 4.83
CA PHE A 170 7.96 5.75 6.17
C PHE A 170 6.78 5.00 6.78
N ALA A 171 6.45 3.81 6.27
CA ALA A 171 5.29 3.06 6.76
C ALA A 171 5.35 2.86 8.28
N SER A 172 4.22 3.07 8.97
CA SER A 172 4.09 2.97 10.42
C SER A 172 5.00 3.90 11.26
N CYS A 173 5.47 5.02 10.70
CA CYS A 173 6.11 6.10 11.47
C CYS A 173 5.08 6.91 12.29
N SER A 174 4.46 6.29 13.29
CA SER A 174 3.34 6.87 14.04
C SER A 174 3.70 8.11 14.88
N GLY A 175 4.98 8.32 15.21
CA GLY A 175 5.47 9.51 15.90
C GLY A 175 5.60 10.75 15.02
N LEU A 176 5.60 10.58 13.68
CA LEU A 176 5.78 11.67 12.74
C LEU A 176 4.48 12.46 12.62
N THR A 177 4.52 13.74 13.01
CA THR A 177 3.31 14.58 13.11
C THR A 177 3.12 15.55 11.94
N ASP A 178 4.23 15.95 11.33
CA ASP A 178 4.33 16.75 10.12
C ASP A 178 5.57 16.27 9.34
N ILE A 179 5.58 16.49 8.03
CA ILE A 179 6.75 16.24 7.20
C ILE A 179 6.83 17.25 6.06
N ILE A 180 8.03 17.79 5.86
CA ILE A 180 8.35 18.62 4.70
C ILE A 180 8.99 17.71 3.65
N ILE A 181 8.23 17.41 2.59
CA ILE A 181 8.75 16.72 1.42
C ILE A 181 9.37 17.78 0.48
N PRO A 182 10.65 17.64 0.07
CA PRO A 182 11.32 18.61 -0.79
C PRO A 182 10.68 18.73 -2.18
N GLU A 183 10.82 19.92 -2.80
CA GLU A 183 10.26 20.20 -4.13
C GLU A 183 10.86 19.31 -5.23
N SER A 184 12.08 18.81 -5.02
CA SER A 184 12.76 17.89 -5.93
C SER A 184 12.10 16.50 -6.05
N VAL A 185 11.21 16.13 -5.13
CA VAL A 185 10.58 14.81 -5.12
C VAL A 185 9.52 14.70 -6.23
N THR A 186 9.76 13.78 -7.15
CA THR A 186 8.92 13.55 -8.33
C THR A 186 7.97 12.36 -8.19
N ARG A 187 8.28 11.42 -7.28
CA ARG A 187 7.50 10.20 -7.04
C ARG A 187 7.44 9.88 -5.54
N ILE A 188 6.22 9.62 -5.07
CA ILE A 188 5.93 9.05 -3.76
C ILE A 188 5.46 7.62 -3.99
N GLY A 189 6.21 6.65 -3.48
CA GLY A 189 5.97 5.23 -3.65
C GLY A 189 4.70 4.70 -2.99
N ASP A 190 4.40 3.43 -3.26
CA ASP A 190 3.25 2.72 -2.71
C ASP A 190 3.42 2.57 -1.20
N GLY A 191 2.38 2.85 -0.43
CA GLY A 191 2.42 2.78 1.04
C GLY A 191 3.44 3.70 1.71
N ALA A 192 4.06 4.67 1.00
CA ALA A 192 5.21 5.43 1.49
C ALA A 192 5.02 6.06 2.88
N PHE A 193 3.81 6.52 3.22
CA PHE A 193 3.42 7.06 4.52
C PHE A 193 2.25 6.29 5.15
N ALA A 194 2.02 5.05 4.72
CA ALA A 194 0.96 4.21 5.28
C ALA A 194 1.10 4.11 6.80
N HIS A 195 -0.01 4.22 7.53
CA HIS A 195 -0.11 4.17 8.98
C HIS A 195 0.79 5.16 9.75
N CYS A 196 1.22 6.25 9.12
CA CYS A 196 1.75 7.42 9.83
C CYS A 196 0.61 8.14 10.57
N SER A 197 0.06 7.49 11.61
CA SER A 197 -1.13 7.94 12.35
C SER A 197 -0.90 9.23 13.14
N GLY A 198 0.34 9.65 13.37
CA GLY A 198 0.64 10.99 13.89
C GLY A 198 0.48 12.09 12.84
N LEU A 199 0.57 11.77 11.55
CA LEU A 199 0.71 12.74 10.47
C LEU A 199 -0.63 13.44 10.21
N THR A 200 -0.67 14.74 10.49
CA THR A 200 -1.90 15.56 10.38
C THR A 200 -1.92 16.51 9.19
N SER A 201 -0.74 16.81 8.66
CA SER A 201 -0.53 17.63 7.47
C SER A 201 0.64 17.10 6.66
N VAL A 202 0.50 17.20 5.33
CA VAL A 202 1.58 16.98 4.38
C VAL A 202 1.39 17.94 3.21
N ALA A 203 2.47 18.60 2.79
CA ALA A 203 2.50 19.33 1.53
C ALA A 203 3.03 18.40 0.45
N ILE A 204 2.19 18.07 -0.53
CA ILE A 204 2.64 17.31 -1.70
C ILE A 204 3.46 18.27 -2.59
N PRO A 205 4.72 17.94 -2.91
CA PRO A 205 5.60 18.81 -3.69
C PRO A 205 5.06 19.17 -5.07
N LYS A 206 5.38 20.38 -5.56
CA LYS A 206 4.89 20.88 -6.84
C LYS A 206 5.25 19.97 -8.02
N TYR A 207 6.43 19.37 -7.99
CA TYR A 207 6.94 18.53 -9.08
C TYR A 207 6.65 17.04 -8.91
N THR A 208 5.87 16.66 -7.89
CA THR A 208 5.37 15.29 -7.77
C THR A 208 4.44 14.98 -8.94
N THR A 209 4.70 13.87 -9.61
CA THR A 209 3.94 13.38 -10.78
C THR A 209 3.12 12.15 -10.45
N HIS A 210 3.54 11.38 -9.45
CA HIS A 210 2.96 10.09 -9.07
C HIS A 210 2.82 9.95 -7.56
N ILE A 211 1.63 9.57 -7.11
CA ILE A 211 1.30 9.15 -5.73
C ILE A 211 0.85 7.70 -5.78
N GLY A 212 1.59 6.84 -5.09
CA GLY A 212 1.41 5.39 -5.10
C GLY A 212 0.15 4.87 -4.40
N TRP A 213 -0.10 3.58 -4.59
CA TRP A 213 -1.20 2.84 -3.97
C TRP A 213 -1.05 2.91 -2.44
N LEU A 214 -2.14 3.20 -1.73
CA LEU A 214 -2.14 3.37 -0.26
C LEU A 214 -1.07 4.33 0.30
N ALA A 215 -0.51 5.26 -0.51
CA ALA A 215 0.63 6.09 -0.12
C ALA A 215 0.44 6.83 1.22
N PHE A 216 -0.78 7.25 1.55
CA PHE A 216 -1.12 7.91 2.81
C PHE A 216 -2.20 7.15 3.61
N TRP A 217 -2.29 5.83 3.39
CA TRP A 217 -3.32 5.00 4.00
C TRP A 217 -3.29 5.09 5.54
N GLY A 218 -4.43 5.31 6.17
CA GLY A 218 -4.53 5.32 7.64
C GLY A 218 -3.74 6.43 8.34
N THR A 219 -3.44 7.53 7.64
CA THR A 219 -2.91 8.76 8.24
C THR A 219 -4.04 9.60 8.87
N ASN A 220 -3.68 10.62 9.66
CA ASN A 220 -4.64 11.56 10.25
C ASN A 220 -4.64 12.92 9.52
N LEU A 221 -4.41 12.88 8.20
CA LEU A 221 -4.48 14.08 7.38
C LEU A 221 -5.84 14.74 7.52
N THR A 222 -5.84 16.06 7.71
CA THR A 222 -7.07 16.87 7.82
C THR A 222 -7.43 17.55 6.50
N ARG A 223 -6.42 17.82 5.67
CA ARG A 223 -6.50 18.47 4.37
C ARG A 223 -5.43 17.95 3.43
N ILE A 224 -5.76 17.79 2.16
CA ILE A 224 -4.82 17.47 1.08
C ILE A 224 -4.94 18.49 -0.05
N VAL A 225 -3.81 18.85 -0.65
CA VAL A 225 -3.74 19.65 -1.88
C VAL A 225 -3.03 18.87 -2.96
N ILE A 226 -3.71 18.63 -4.08
CA ILE A 226 -3.13 18.01 -5.26
C ILE A 226 -2.48 19.10 -6.13
N PRO A 227 -1.14 19.13 -6.28
CA PRO A 227 -0.44 20.18 -7.01
C PRO A 227 -0.55 20.02 -8.53
N GLU A 228 -0.10 21.05 -9.27
CA GLU A 228 -0.22 21.19 -10.73
C GLU A 228 0.23 19.96 -11.54
N ASN A 229 1.32 19.28 -11.12
CA ASN A 229 1.96 18.23 -11.94
C ASN A 229 1.58 16.80 -11.55
N VAL A 230 0.75 16.59 -10.53
CA VAL A 230 0.30 15.23 -10.18
C VAL A 230 -0.58 14.71 -11.30
N ALA A 231 -0.07 13.68 -11.97
CA ALA A 231 -0.67 13.07 -13.15
C ALA A 231 -1.25 11.67 -12.85
N LYS A 232 -0.71 10.97 -11.84
CA LYS A 232 -1.23 9.70 -11.35
C LYS A 232 -1.39 9.73 -9.83
N ILE A 233 -2.58 9.44 -9.36
CA ILE A 233 -2.96 9.07 -7.99
C ILE A 233 -3.49 7.66 -8.13
N ALA A 234 -2.80 6.68 -7.55
CA ALA A 234 -3.28 5.32 -7.53
C ALA A 234 -4.52 5.17 -6.63
N ASP A 235 -5.31 4.14 -6.90
CA ASP A 235 -6.53 3.85 -6.15
C ASP A 235 -6.19 3.64 -4.65
N GLY A 236 -7.07 4.07 -3.76
CA GLY A 236 -6.84 3.99 -2.31
C GLY A 236 -5.71 4.83 -1.72
N ALA A 237 -5.03 5.72 -2.48
CA ALA A 237 -3.89 6.51 -1.98
C ALA A 237 -4.15 7.26 -0.64
N PHE A 238 -5.41 7.61 -0.35
CA PHE A 238 -5.84 8.28 0.88
C PHE A 238 -6.88 7.47 1.68
N ASN A 239 -6.99 6.17 1.43
CA ASN A 239 -7.90 5.29 2.16
C ASN A 239 -7.61 5.36 3.68
N GLY A 240 -8.64 5.22 4.52
CA GLY A 240 -8.45 5.23 5.97
C GLY A 240 -8.00 6.58 6.57
N CYS A 241 -7.91 7.66 5.79
CA CYS A 241 -7.65 9.02 6.28
C CYS A 241 -8.88 9.57 7.02
N THR A 242 -9.27 8.97 8.15
CA THR A 242 -10.60 9.17 8.78
C THR A 242 -10.88 10.60 9.26
N THR A 243 -9.86 11.45 9.36
CA THR A 243 -9.97 12.87 9.75
C THR A 243 -10.00 13.83 8.57
N LEU A 244 -9.86 13.34 7.34
CA LEU A 244 -9.76 14.18 6.15
C LEU A 244 -11.10 14.89 5.91
N SER A 245 -11.04 16.21 5.90
CA SER A 245 -12.21 17.10 5.83
C SER A 245 -12.23 17.99 4.59
N GLU A 246 -11.08 18.18 3.96
CA GLU A 246 -10.95 19.03 2.78
C GLU A 246 -9.95 18.44 1.78
N ILE A 247 -10.34 18.44 0.51
CA ILE A 247 -9.44 18.12 -0.61
C ILE A 247 -9.47 19.31 -1.55
N GLN A 248 -8.29 19.75 -1.97
CA GLN A 248 -8.13 20.80 -2.96
C GLN A 248 -7.27 20.29 -4.11
N VAL A 249 -7.51 20.87 -5.29
CA VAL A 249 -6.70 20.63 -6.48
C VAL A 249 -6.22 21.99 -6.98
N ASP A 250 -4.93 22.10 -7.30
CA ASP A 250 -4.37 23.30 -7.90
C ASP A 250 -5.09 23.62 -9.22
N ALA A 251 -5.38 24.90 -9.47
CA ALA A 251 -6.13 25.32 -10.64
C ALA A 251 -5.43 24.98 -11.98
N GLY A 252 -4.10 24.82 -11.96
CA GLY A 252 -3.29 24.40 -13.10
C GLY A 252 -3.25 22.87 -13.31
N ASN A 253 -3.75 22.07 -12.37
CA ASN A 253 -3.73 20.62 -12.54
C ASN A 253 -4.65 20.19 -13.70
N SER A 254 -4.06 19.47 -14.65
CA SER A 254 -4.72 19.05 -15.90
C SER A 254 -5.34 17.65 -15.84
N PHE A 255 -5.17 16.93 -14.72
CA PHE A 255 -5.55 15.52 -14.55
C PHE A 255 -6.68 15.32 -13.55
N TYR A 256 -6.85 16.24 -12.60
CA TYR A 256 -7.82 16.15 -11.52
C TYR A 256 -8.65 17.43 -11.39
N CYS A 257 -9.79 17.33 -10.74
CA CYS A 257 -10.63 18.45 -10.36
C CYS A 257 -11.40 18.18 -9.07
N ILE A 258 -12.01 19.22 -8.51
CA ILE A 258 -12.96 19.11 -7.40
C ILE A 258 -14.36 19.40 -7.91
N ILE A 259 -15.29 18.48 -7.69
CA ILE A 259 -16.73 18.68 -7.92
C ILE A 259 -17.46 18.34 -6.62
N ASN A 260 -18.21 19.29 -6.06
CA ASN A 260 -18.93 19.12 -4.79
C ASN A 260 -18.05 18.66 -3.61
N GLY A 261 -16.77 19.05 -3.59
CA GLY A 261 -15.81 18.64 -2.55
C GLY A 261 -15.20 17.25 -2.75
N LEU A 262 -15.55 16.57 -3.83
CA LEU A 262 -15.05 15.25 -4.20
C LEU A 262 -13.86 15.40 -5.15
N LEU A 263 -12.84 14.56 -5.01
CA LEU A 263 -11.71 14.46 -5.93
C LEU A 263 -12.08 13.56 -7.10
N LEU A 264 -12.07 14.12 -8.30
CA LEU A 264 -12.35 13.41 -9.54
C LEU A 264 -11.21 13.57 -10.55
N SER A 265 -11.17 12.69 -11.55
CA SER A 265 -10.44 12.93 -12.80
C SER A 265 -10.88 14.25 -13.46
N ARG A 266 -10.06 14.80 -14.35
CA ARG A 266 -10.31 16.12 -14.97
C ARG A 266 -11.59 16.14 -15.81
N ASP A 267 -11.91 15.03 -16.46
CA ASP A 267 -13.14 14.83 -17.23
C ASP A 267 -14.35 14.48 -16.35
N GLY A 268 -14.14 14.26 -15.05
CA GLY A 268 -15.17 13.90 -14.08
C GLY A 268 -15.65 12.45 -14.14
N SER A 269 -14.98 11.58 -14.90
CA SER A 269 -15.38 10.18 -15.12
C SER A 269 -15.02 9.22 -13.98
N VAL A 270 -13.97 9.52 -13.21
CA VAL A 270 -13.52 8.70 -12.08
C VAL A 270 -13.57 9.51 -10.79
N LEU A 271 -14.23 8.98 -9.77
CA LEU A 271 -14.23 9.54 -8.42
C LEU A 271 -13.20 8.81 -7.57
N TYR A 272 -12.15 9.53 -7.16
CA TYR A 272 -11.02 8.97 -6.41
C TYR A 272 -11.21 9.07 -4.90
N GLN A 273 -11.75 10.19 -4.40
CA GLN A 273 -11.85 10.39 -2.96
C GLN A 273 -12.96 11.37 -2.57
N CYS A 274 -13.75 10.95 -1.58
CA CYS A 274 -14.63 11.76 -0.77
C CYS A 274 -13.96 12.01 0.60
N PRO A 275 -13.98 13.24 1.14
CA PRO A 275 -13.51 13.48 2.50
C PRO A 275 -14.34 12.66 3.51
N PRO A 276 -13.76 11.81 4.37
CA PRO A 276 -14.49 11.02 5.36
C PRO A 276 -15.30 11.84 6.38
N ALA A 277 -15.00 13.12 6.54
CA ALA A 277 -15.83 14.05 7.32
C ALA A 277 -17.18 14.39 6.65
N THR A 278 -17.42 13.96 5.40
CA THR A 278 -18.68 14.17 4.68
C THR A 278 -19.85 13.54 5.44
N SER A 279 -20.95 14.28 5.52
CA SER A 279 -22.13 13.85 6.28
C SER A 279 -23.44 14.16 5.58
N GLY A 280 -24.49 13.44 5.98
CA GLY A 280 -25.83 13.55 5.40
C GLY A 280 -25.97 12.76 4.10
N VAL A 281 -26.83 13.23 3.21
CA VAL A 281 -27.06 12.61 1.90
C VAL A 281 -26.18 13.29 0.86
N LEU A 282 -25.41 12.51 0.11
CA LEU A 282 -24.53 12.99 -0.96
C LEU A 282 -25.04 12.53 -2.33
N THR A 283 -24.97 13.41 -3.32
CA THR A 283 -25.19 13.07 -4.73
C THR A 283 -23.85 13.04 -5.46
N ILE A 284 -23.50 11.90 -6.04
CA ILE A 284 -22.33 11.74 -6.89
C ILE A 284 -22.57 12.47 -8.22
N PRO A 285 -21.59 13.20 -8.79
CA PRO A 285 -21.77 13.91 -10.06
C PRO A 285 -22.15 12.99 -11.22
N GLU A 286 -23.09 13.42 -12.07
CA GLU A 286 -23.60 12.66 -13.23
C GLU A 286 -22.54 12.22 -14.25
N SER A 287 -21.36 12.87 -14.25
CA SER A 287 -20.25 12.49 -15.13
C SER A 287 -19.51 11.23 -14.68
N VAL A 288 -19.69 10.81 -13.42
CA VAL A 288 -18.94 9.69 -12.84
C VAL A 288 -19.41 8.38 -13.46
N VAL A 289 -18.43 7.60 -13.92
CA VAL A 289 -18.58 6.26 -14.49
C VAL A 289 -17.97 5.21 -13.56
N LYS A 290 -16.85 5.53 -12.90
CA LYS A 290 -16.15 4.66 -11.93
C LYS A 290 -16.05 5.32 -10.56
N ILE A 291 -16.46 4.60 -9.51
CA ILE A 291 -16.12 4.91 -8.12
C ILE A 291 -14.87 4.08 -7.77
N ALA A 292 -13.75 4.74 -7.51
CA ALA A 292 -12.47 4.07 -7.25
C ALA A 292 -12.44 3.41 -5.86
N ASP A 293 -11.39 2.61 -5.64
CA ASP A 293 -11.23 1.87 -4.40
C ASP A 293 -11.09 2.81 -3.20
N GLY A 294 -11.83 2.51 -2.14
CA GLY A 294 -11.85 3.29 -0.91
C GLY A 294 -12.42 4.70 -1.02
N ALA A 295 -13.04 5.07 -2.14
CA ALA A 295 -13.41 6.47 -2.42
C ALA A 295 -14.29 7.13 -1.33
N PHE A 296 -15.19 6.38 -0.69
CA PHE A 296 -16.02 6.80 0.44
C PHE A 296 -15.66 6.08 1.74
N SER A 297 -14.55 5.35 1.80
CA SER A 297 -14.17 4.57 2.98
C SER A 297 -14.17 5.42 4.25
N ALA A 298 -14.77 4.89 5.31
CA ALA A 298 -14.93 5.51 6.61
C ALA A 298 -15.69 6.86 6.63
N CYS A 299 -16.54 7.15 5.63
CA CYS A 299 -17.49 8.27 5.65
C CYS A 299 -18.62 8.02 6.68
N LYS A 300 -18.29 7.99 7.98
CA LYS A 300 -19.22 7.59 9.05
C LYS A 300 -20.43 8.51 9.21
N GLY A 301 -20.31 9.77 8.76
CA GLY A 301 -21.41 10.73 8.76
C GLY A 301 -22.36 10.61 7.57
N LEU A 302 -21.98 9.87 6.52
CA LEU A 302 -22.78 9.69 5.30
C LEU A 302 -23.99 8.82 5.61
N THR A 303 -25.19 9.38 5.50
CA THR A 303 -26.45 8.66 5.78
C THR A 303 -27.11 8.10 4.52
N GLY A 304 -26.75 8.64 3.35
CA GLY A 304 -27.26 8.20 2.06
C GLY A 304 -26.35 8.64 0.93
N VAL A 305 -26.31 7.85 -0.14
CA VAL A 305 -25.61 8.17 -1.38
C VAL A 305 -26.56 8.01 -2.55
N ILE A 306 -26.56 8.98 -3.46
CA ILE A 306 -27.26 8.91 -4.75
C ILE A 306 -26.18 8.67 -5.80
N ILE A 307 -26.17 7.45 -6.34
CA ILE A 307 -25.26 7.01 -7.39
C ILE A 307 -25.96 7.25 -8.74
N PRO A 308 -25.36 7.99 -9.69
CA PRO A 308 -25.99 8.30 -10.96
C PRO A 308 -26.01 7.07 -11.90
N GLU A 309 -26.94 7.05 -12.85
CA GLU A 309 -27.15 5.95 -13.80
C GLU A 309 -25.94 5.68 -14.71
N GLY A 310 -25.01 6.63 -14.82
CA GLY A 310 -23.77 6.46 -15.59
C GLY A 310 -22.70 5.61 -14.92
N VAL A 311 -22.83 5.33 -13.61
CA VAL A 311 -21.85 4.52 -12.87
C VAL A 311 -21.97 3.07 -13.29
N THR A 312 -20.87 2.49 -13.74
CA THR A 312 -20.78 1.07 -14.13
C THR A 312 -20.04 0.24 -13.09
N ARG A 313 -19.21 0.87 -12.26
CA ARG A 313 -18.29 0.19 -11.33
C ARG A 313 -18.23 0.84 -9.96
N ILE A 314 -18.27 -0.01 -8.93
CA ILE A 314 -18.02 0.32 -7.53
C ILE A 314 -16.79 -0.46 -7.07
N GLY A 315 -15.70 0.26 -6.79
CA GLY A 315 -14.39 -0.31 -6.44
C GLY A 315 -14.31 -0.99 -5.08
N GLU A 316 -13.17 -1.61 -4.83
CA GLU A 316 -12.85 -2.34 -3.61
C GLU A 316 -12.91 -1.40 -2.41
N TYR A 317 -13.53 -1.81 -1.30
CA TYR A 317 -13.72 -0.98 -0.11
C TYR A 317 -14.40 0.39 -0.35
N ALA A 318 -15.06 0.61 -1.50
CA ALA A 318 -15.51 1.95 -1.93
C ALA A 318 -16.34 2.67 -0.87
N PHE A 319 -17.23 1.97 -0.18
CA PHE A 319 -18.06 2.46 0.92
C PHE A 319 -17.76 1.76 2.26
N ALA A 320 -16.63 1.06 2.38
CA ALA A 320 -16.28 0.33 3.59
C ALA A 320 -16.33 1.24 4.84
N ASP A 321 -16.82 0.72 5.96
CA ASP A 321 -16.96 1.44 7.25
C ASP A 321 -17.82 2.73 7.18
N CYS A 322 -18.69 2.89 6.17
CA CYS A 322 -19.72 3.93 6.16
C CYS A 322 -20.83 3.61 7.16
N THR A 323 -20.52 3.63 8.45
CA THR A 323 -21.42 3.16 9.53
C THR A 323 -22.71 3.97 9.67
N GLY A 324 -22.80 5.17 9.06
CA GLY A 324 -24.01 5.99 9.03
C GLY A 324 -24.96 5.65 7.88
N LEU A 325 -24.50 4.92 6.86
CA LEU A 325 -25.21 4.68 5.62
C LEU A 325 -26.37 3.71 5.86
N THR A 326 -27.62 4.15 5.67
CA THR A 326 -28.80 3.34 6.03
C THR A 326 -29.40 2.57 4.86
N HIS A 327 -29.21 3.10 3.65
CA HIS A 327 -29.78 2.57 2.42
C HIS A 327 -28.88 2.90 1.23
N VAL A 328 -28.90 2.02 0.23
CA VAL A 328 -28.24 2.25 -1.06
C VAL A 328 -29.13 1.74 -2.18
N ASN A 329 -29.39 2.58 -3.18
CA ASN A 329 -30.02 2.17 -4.42
C ASN A 329 -28.93 2.06 -5.48
N ILE A 330 -28.59 0.85 -5.88
CA ILE A 330 -27.64 0.60 -6.97
C ILE A 330 -28.39 0.85 -8.30
N PRO A 331 -27.92 1.76 -9.18
CA PRO A 331 -28.59 2.06 -10.43
C PRO A 331 -28.37 0.98 -11.50
N GLU A 332 -29.23 0.94 -12.52
CA GLU A 332 -29.21 -0.07 -13.61
C GLU A 332 -27.95 0.02 -14.50
N GLY A 333 -27.17 1.11 -14.38
CA GLY A 333 -25.86 1.22 -15.02
C GLY A 333 -24.78 0.34 -14.39
N VAL A 334 -24.90 0.00 -13.11
CA VAL A 334 -23.85 -0.73 -12.39
C VAL A 334 -23.83 -2.19 -12.84
N THR A 335 -22.66 -2.64 -13.26
CA THR A 335 -22.40 -4.03 -13.63
C THR A 335 -21.47 -4.73 -12.66
N TRP A 336 -20.65 -3.97 -11.91
CA TRP A 336 -19.58 -4.51 -11.09
C TRP A 336 -19.56 -3.89 -9.69
N ILE A 337 -19.65 -4.73 -8.67
CA ILE A 337 -19.43 -4.38 -7.26
C ILE A 337 -18.24 -5.20 -6.77
N SER A 338 -17.12 -4.56 -6.48
CA SER A 338 -15.88 -5.24 -6.05
C SER A 338 -15.95 -5.78 -4.62
N GLU A 339 -14.90 -6.51 -4.23
CA GLU A 339 -14.71 -7.06 -2.89
C GLU A 339 -14.84 -5.98 -1.81
N ASP A 340 -15.46 -6.34 -0.70
CA ASP A 340 -15.66 -5.49 0.47
C ASP A 340 -16.28 -4.08 0.22
N ALA A 341 -16.91 -3.85 -0.94
CA ALA A 341 -17.37 -2.53 -1.37
C ALA A 341 -18.26 -1.81 -0.34
N PHE A 342 -19.11 -2.52 0.40
CA PHE A 342 -19.95 -2.00 1.48
C PHE A 342 -19.66 -2.66 2.84
N ALA A 343 -18.49 -3.30 2.99
CA ALA A 343 -18.11 -4.00 4.22
C ALA A 343 -18.16 -3.07 5.44
N GLY A 344 -18.71 -3.55 6.56
CA GLY A 344 -18.78 -2.76 7.80
C GLY A 344 -19.79 -1.60 7.78
N CYS A 345 -20.64 -1.47 6.76
CA CYS A 345 -21.77 -0.55 6.76
C CYS A 345 -22.87 -1.02 7.73
N THR A 346 -22.59 -0.95 9.03
CA THR A 346 -23.41 -1.54 10.11
C THR A 346 -24.83 -1.00 10.23
N SER A 347 -25.12 0.19 9.68
CA SER A 347 -26.48 0.75 9.63
C SER A 347 -27.22 0.46 8.32
N LEU A 348 -26.56 -0.16 7.33
CA LEU A 348 -27.14 -0.44 6.02
C LEU A 348 -28.14 -1.57 6.15
N ILE A 349 -29.43 -1.24 6.11
CA ILE A 349 -30.54 -2.19 6.30
C ILE A 349 -31.34 -2.43 5.02
N ASN A 350 -31.07 -1.67 3.96
CA ASN A 350 -31.75 -1.80 2.69
C ASN A 350 -30.80 -1.55 1.53
N VAL A 351 -30.71 -2.52 0.61
CA VAL A 351 -30.02 -2.37 -0.66
C VAL A 351 -30.93 -2.86 -1.78
N THR A 352 -30.95 -2.13 -2.89
CA THR A 352 -31.56 -2.60 -4.14
C THR A 352 -30.43 -2.88 -5.13
N VAL A 353 -30.29 -4.13 -5.56
CA VAL A 353 -29.28 -4.57 -6.54
C VAL A 353 -29.99 -4.93 -7.85
N PRO A 354 -29.80 -4.17 -8.95
CA PRO A 354 -30.45 -4.43 -10.22
C PRO A 354 -29.81 -5.60 -10.96
N LYS A 355 -30.55 -6.16 -11.93
CA LYS A 355 -30.11 -7.31 -12.74
C LYS A 355 -28.92 -7.01 -13.65
N SER A 356 -28.60 -5.73 -13.84
CA SER A 356 -27.41 -5.29 -14.55
C SER A 356 -26.13 -5.69 -13.82
N VAL A 357 -26.17 -5.87 -12.49
CA VAL A 357 -25.01 -6.28 -11.68
C VAL A 357 -24.70 -7.74 -11.96
N VAL A 358 -23.58 -7.98 -12.64
CA VAL A 358 -23.12 -9.31 -13.06
C VAL A 358 -22.05 -9.88 -12.14
N TYR A 359 -21.43 -9.04 -11.31
CA TYR A 359 -20.41 -9.45 -10.35
C TYR A 359 -20.57 -8.70 -9.03
N ILE A 360 -20.51 -9.48 -7.93
CA ILE A 360 -20.42 -9.00 -6.56
C ILE A 360 -19.25 -9.74 -5.92
N GLY A 361 -18.22 -9.00 -5.52
CA GLY A 361 -17.02 -9.55 -4.91
C GLY A 361 -17.28 -10.17 -3.54
N ASP A 362 -16.32 -10.99 -3.09
CA ASP A 362 -16.35 -11.55 -1.74
C ASP A 362 -16.43 -10.43 -0.69
N GLY A 363 -17.16 -10.68 0.39
CA GLY A 363 -17.31 -9.72 1.48
C GLY A 363 -18.00 -8.38 1.13
N ALA A 364 -18.50 -8.16 -0.10
CA ALA A 364 -19.04 -6.87 -0.53
C ALA A 364 -20.12 -6.28 0.40
N PHE A 365 -20.89 -7.14 1.09
CA PHE A 365 -21.88 -6.75 2.09
C PHE A 365 -21.60 -7.35 3.49
N GLU A 366 -20.35 -7.72 3.77
CA GLU A 366 -19.94 -8.27 5.07
C GLU A 366 -20.16 -7.25 6.20
N ASN A 367 -20.58 -7.73 7.38
CA ASN A 367 -20.75 -6.89 8.57
C ASN A 367 -21.70 -5.68 8.34
N THR A 368 -22.66 -5.83 7.43
CA THR A 368 -23.76 -4.87 7.22
C THR A 368 -24.95 -5.13 8.15
N GLY A 369 -25.91 -4.22 8.17
CA GLY A 369 -27.20 -4.42 8.84
C GLY A 369 -28.26 -5.12 7.98
N LEU A 370 -27.88 -5.64 6.81
CA LEU A 370 -28.78 -6.30 5.87
C LEU A 370 -29.24 -7.65 6.43
N ALA A 371 -30.47 -8.03 6.10
CA ALA A 371 -30.94 -9.37 6.38
C ALA A 371 -30.20 -10.38 5.50
N GLU A 372 -29.89 -11.56 6.03
CA GLU A 372 -29.11 -12.60 5.35
C GLU A 372 -29.76 -13.02 4.03
N GLU A 373 -31.09 -13.11 3.99
CA GLU A 373 -31.84 -13.39 2.77
C GLU A 373 -31.72 -12.30 1.69
N THR A 374 -31.48 -11.05 2.08
CA THR A 374 -31.26 -9.94 1.14
C THR A 374 -29.87 -10.03 0.53
N ILE A 375 -28.87 -10.39 1.34
CA ILE A 375 -27.50 -10.61 0.87
C ILE A 375 -27.49 -11.79 -0.10
N GLN A 376 -28.06 -12.93 0.30
CA GLN A 376 -28.10 -14.12 -0.55
C GLN A 376 -28.81 -13.85 -1.88
N ALA A 377 -29.96 -13.17 -1.86
CA ALA A 377 -30.67 -12.83 -3.09
C ALA A 377 -29.87 -11.91 -4.03
N ALA A 378 -29.01 -11.03 -3.49
CA ALA A 378 -28.13 -10.21 -4.31
C ALA A 378 -27.03 -11.04 -4.99
N TYR A 379 -26.40 -11.95 -4.25
CA TYR A 379 -25.36 -12.85 -4.79
C TYR A 379 -25.93 -13.85 -5.80
N ASP A 380 -27.07 -14.50 -5.49
CA ASP A 380 -27.74 -15.45 -6.39
C ASP A 380 -28.07 -14.79 -7.75
N GLN A 381 -28.50 -13.53 -7.74
CA GLN A 381 -28.78 -12.79 -8.98
C GLN A 381 -27.52 -12.57 -9.82
N ALA A 382 -26.38 -12.26 -9.20
CA ALA A 382 -25.13 -12.04 -9.91
C ALA A 382 -24.59 -13.35 -10.51
N GLU A 383 -24.64 -14.45 -9.74
CA GLU A 383 -24.22 -15.79 -10.20
C GLU A 383 -25.06 -16.34 -11.35
N GLU A 384 -26.36 -16.01 -11.43
CA GLU A 384 -27.20 -16.39 -12.58
C GLU A 384 -26.77 -15.74 -13.91
N THR A 385 -25.88 -14.74 -13.86
CA THR A 385 -25.36 -14.06 -15.04
C THR A 385 -24.12 -14.77 -15.55
N ASP A 386 -24.22 -15.40 -16.73
CA ASP A 386 -23.20 -16.29 -17.33
C ASP A 386 -21.80 -15.65 -17.43
N LEU A 387 -20.94 -15.93 -16.43
CA LEU A 387 -19.52 -15.53 -16.39
C LEU A 387 -18.72 -16.11 -17.58
N GLU A 388 -19.19 -17.23 -18.17
CA GLU A 388 -18.58 -17.88 -19.35
C GLU A 388 -18.64 -17.03 -20.63
N SER A 389 -19.47 -15.98 -20.65
CA SER A 389 -19.64 -15.08 -21.80
C SER A 389 -18.81 -13.79 -21.72
N MET A 390 -18.16 -13.53 -20.58
CA MET A 390 -17.37 -12.33 -20.33
C MET A 390 -15.91 -12.52 -20.78
N THR A 391 -15.36 -11.54 -21.47
CA THR A 391 -13.97 -11.54 -21.94
C THR A 391 -13.07 -10.79 -20.97
N TRP A 392 -11.77 -11.07 -20.95
CA TRP A 392 -10.79 -10.39 -20.10
C TRP A 392 -10.79 -8.84 -20.27
N ASN A 393 -11.22 -8.35 -21.45
CA ASN A 393 -11.39 -6.92 -21.73
C ASN A 393 -12.57 -6.27 -20.97
N ASP A 394 -13.46 -7.07 -20.39
CA ASP A 394 -14.53 -6.63 -19.51
C ASP A 394 -14.02 -6.39 -18.06
N PHE A 395 -12.72 -6.66 -17.80
CA PHE A 395 -12.00 -6.46 -16.52
C PHE A 395 -10.80 -5.47 -16.65
N PRO A 396 -10.99 -4.24 -17.16
CA PRO A 396 -9.92 -3.28 -17.51
C PRO A 396 -9.06 -2.74 -16.36
N ASP A 397 -9.30 -3.11 -15.10
CA ASP A 397 -8.57 -2.57 -13.93
C ASP A 397 -7.61 -3.59 -13.29
N TRP A 398 -7.48 -4.82 -13.82
CA TRP A 398 -6.34 -5.66 -13.51
C TRP A 398 -5.11 -5.01 -14.19
N GLU A 399 -4.42 -4.09 -13.51
CA GLU A 399 -3.15 -3.54 -14.03
C GLU A 399 -2.23 -4.71 -14.44
N PRO A 400 -1.46 -4.61 -15.55
CA PRO A 400 -0.73 -5.71 -16.19
C PRO A 400 0.49 -6.21 -15.39
N LEU A 401 0.26 -6.69 -14.16
CA LEU A 401 1.19 -7.48 -13.36
C LEU A 401 0.91 -8.99 -13.49
N ALA A 402 -0.29 -9.41 -13.91
CA ALA A 402 -0.56 -10.83 -14.18
C ALA A 402 0.08 -11.33 -15.48
N GLU A 403 0.32 -10.49 -16.49
CA GLU A 403 0.99 -10.94 -17.72
C GLU A 403 2.45 -11.35 -17.49
N SER A 404 3.15 -10.78 -16.51
CA SER A 404 4.50 -11.24 -16.13
C SER A 404 4.50 -12.48 -15.23
N MET A 405 3.38 -12.79 -14.56
CA MET A 405 3.26 -13.98 -13.72
C MET A 405 2.73 -15.19 -14.50
N MET A 406 1.93 -14.99 -15.55
CA MET A 406 1.40 -16.09 -16.39
C MET A 406 2.26 -16.44 -17.61
N GLN A 407 3.22 -15.61 -18.02
CA GLN A 407 4.16 -15.98 -19.10
C GLN A 407 5.26 -16.94 -18.66
N ASN A 408 5.44 -17.19 -17.36
CA ASN A 408 6.34 -18.22 -16.85
C ASN A 408 5.68 -19.61 -16.77
N ASP A 409 4.37 -19.72 -17.02
CA ASP A 409 3.62 -20.98 -16.86
C ASP A 409 3.19 -21.61 -18.20
N LEU A 410 3.64 -21.04 -19.33
CA LEU A 410 3.34 -21.53 -20.68
C LEU A 410 4.58 -21.75 -21.57
N SER A 411 5.80 -21.78 -21.00
CA SER A 411 7.00 -22.16 -21.77
C SER A 411 7.51 -23.59 -21.55
N ASP A 412 6.94 -24.37 -20.63
CA ASP A 412 7.50 -25.69 -20.27
C ASP A 412 6.63 -26.90 -20.67
N ASN A 413 5.83 -26.81 -21.73
CA ASN A 413 5.05 -27.95 -22.23
C ASN A 413 4.97 -28.11 -23.76
N GLU A 414 6.04 -27.81 -24.48
CA GLU A 414 6.25 -28.39 -25.82
C GLU A 414 7.70 -28.82 -26.00
N ASP A 415 8.07 -29.97 -25.44
CA ASP A 415 8.93 -30.92 -26.15
C ASP A 415 8.86 -32.31 -25.48
N GLU A 416 8.82 -33.33 -26.34
CA GLU A 416 8.87 -34.79 -26.08
C GLU A 416 7.55 -35.53 -25.75
N ASP A 417 6.89 -36.06 -26.80
CA ASP A 417 6.86 -37.53 -26.94
C ASP A 417 6.60 -37.99 -28.41
N TYR A 418 7.68 -38.49 -29.01
CA TYR A 418 7.81 -39.64 -29.92
C TYR A 418 6.67 -40.03 -30.91
N SER A 419 7.03 -40.02 -32.19
CA SER A 419 6.99 -41.23 -33.04
C SER A 419 8.07 -41.21 -34.12
#